data_AF-A0A1M7YE48-F1
#
_entry.id   AF-A0A1M7YE48-F1
#
_cell.length_a   1.000
_cell.length_b   1.000
_cell.length_c   1.000
_cell.angle_alpha   90.00
_cell.angle_beta   90.00
_cell.angle_gamma   90.00
#
_symmetry.space_group_name_H-M   'P 1'
#
loop_
_entity.id
_entity.type
_entity.pdbx_description
1 polymer ?
#
loop_
_entity_poly.entity_id
_entity_poly.type
_entity_poly.pdbx_seq_one_letter_code
_entity_poly.pdbx_strand_id
1 'polypeptide(L)'
;MTEEMHNLNTDFKELFAENKLNELIKLLDKTSPDTLFTITNFNYNIVRGYLDSAQFELLKQYIHFVAFTSFLCEYAGTRQILEEPDFNSMLQSFHHILEYIQQNK
;
A
#
# COMPACT_ATOMS: atom_id res chain seq x y z
N MET A 1 -11.76 5.04 8.58
CA MET A 1 -10.63 4.99 9.54
C MET A 1 -10.91 5.93 10.68
N THR A 2 -10.53 5.57 11.91
CA THR A 2 -10.53 6.50 13.05
C THR A 2 -9.32 7.44 12.97
N GLU A 3 -9.30 8.50 13.78
CA GLU A 3 -8.15 9.41 13.90
C GLU A 3 -6.87 8.64 14.30
N GLU A 4 -6.97 7.71 15.24
CA GLU A 4 -5.85 6.83 15.63
C GLU A 4 -5.29 6.03 14.46
N MET A 5 -6.16 5.47 13.61
CA MET A 5 -5.72 4.77 12.40
C MET A 5 -5.07 5.72 11.39
N HIS A 6 -5.54 6.96 11.29
CA HIS A 6 -4.92 7.97 10.43
C HIS A 6 -3.51 8.30 10.91
N ASN A 7 -3.31 8.52 12.20
CA ASN A 7 -2.00 8.76 12.78
C ASN A 7 -1.06 7.56 12.55
N LEU A 8 -1.56 6.35 12.81
CA LEU A 8 -0.78 5.13 12.60
C LEU A 8 -0.39 4.93 11.11
N ASN A 9 -1.29 5.23 10.17
CA ASN A 9 -0.98 5.18 8.75
C ASN A 9 0.09 6.23 8.36
N THR A 10 0.06 7.41 9.00
CA THR A 10 1.11 8.42 8.83
C THR A 10 2.45 7.90 9.35
N ASP A 11 2.49 7.32 10.55
CA ASP A 11 3.72 6.74 11.12
C ASP A 11 4.30 5.65 10.21
N PHE A 12 3.45 4.79 9.63
CA PHE A 12 3.90 3.78 8.67
C PHE A 12 4.55 4.40 7.43
N LYS A 13 3.95 5.46 6.88
CA LYS A 13 4.47 6.18 5.71
C LYS A 13 5.80 6.86 6.02
N GLU A 14 5.92 7.48 7.18
CA GLU A 14 7.16 8.13 7.61
C GLU A 14 8.29 7.11 7.76
N LEU A 15 8.06 5.99 8.46
CA LEU A 15 9.05 4.93 8.60
C LEU A 15 9.45 4.33 7.25
N PHE A 16 8.50 4.17 6.32
CA PHE A 16 8.78 3.70 4.97
C PHE A 16 9.62 4.72 4.18
N ALA A 17 9.23 6.00 4.20
CA ALA A 17 9.92 7.08 3.50
C ALA A 17 11.36 7.30 4.01
N GLU A 18 11.58 7.09 5.31
CA GLU A 18 12.91 7.15 5.95
C GLU A 18 13.72 5.85 5.79
N ASN A 19 13.20 4.86 5.05
CA ASN A 19 13.82 3.54 4.87
C ASN A 19 14.09 2.80 6.20
N LYS A 20 13.32 3.07 7.25
CA LYS A 20 13.38 2.41 8.57
C LYS A 20 12.55 1.12 8.58
N LEU A 21 12.81 0.23 7.61
CA LEU A 21 11.98 -0.96 7.38
C LEU A 21 11.91 -1.91 8.60
N ASN A 22 12.99 -2.03 9.37
CA ASN A 22 12.99 -2.84 10.59
C ASN A 22 12.03 -2.30 11.67
N GLU A 23 11.92 -0.98 11.79
CA GLU A 23 11.01 -0.33 12.73
C GLU A 23 9.57 -0.42 12.23
N LEU A 24 9.37 -0.23 10.92
CA LEU A 24 8.07 -0.40 10.26
C LEU A 24 7.53 -1.81 10.50
N ILE A 25 8.29 -2.85 10.21
CA ILE A 25 7.88 -4.25 10.42
C ILE A 25 7.52 -4.51 11.89
N LYS A 26 8.35 -4.03 12.84
CA LYS A 26 8.05 -4.17 14.27
C LYS A 26 6.75 -3.49 14.69
N LEU A 27 6.40 -2.37 14.06
CA LEU A 27 5.16 -1.66 14.35
C LEU A 27 3.96 -2.36 13.71
N LEU A 28 4.12 -2.86 12.48
CA LEU A 28 3.12 -3.68 11.79
C LEU A 28 2.83 -4.98 12.57
N ASP A 29 3.84 -5.67 13.08
CA ASP A 29 3.69 -6.88 13.90
C ASP A 29 2.88 -6.65 15.19
N LYS A 30 2.90 -5.43 15.72
CA LYS A 30 2.15 -5.03 16.93
C LYS A 30 0.75 -4.51 16.61
N THR A 31 0.46 -4.21 15.35
CA THR A 31 -0.82 -3.65 14.92
C THR A 31 -1.83 -4.78 14.75
N SER A 32 -3.08 -4.56 15.19
CA SER A 32 -4.11 -5.59 15.05
C SER A 32 -4.40 -5.91 13.57
N PRO A 33 -4.72 -7.17 13.23
CA PRO A 33 -5.08 -7.56 11.87
C PRO A 33 -6.17 -6.69 11.24
N ASP A 34 -7.24 -6.38 11.98
CA ASP A 34 -8.35 -5.55 11.48
C ASP A 34 -7.92 -4.10 11.16
N THR A 35 -7.01 -3.56 11.97
CA THR A 35 -6.45 -2.22 11.73
C THR A 35 -5.56 -2.23 10.49
N LEU A 36 -4.68 -3.24 10.36
CA LEU A 36 -3.85 -3.41 9.17
C LEU A 36 -4.69 -3.62 7.91
N PHE A 37 -5.74 -4.44 7.99
CA PHE A 37 -6.69 -4.64 6.89
C PHE A 37 -7.31 -3.32 6.47
N THR A 38 -7.78 -2.53 7.44
CA THR A 38 -8.43 -1.24 7.19
C THR A 38 -7.47 -0.24 6.55
N ILE A 39 -6.25 -0.10 7.09
CA ILE A 39 -5.23 0.82 6.56
C ILE A 39 -4.77 0.39 5.17
N THR A 40 -4.54 -0.92 4.96
CA THR A 40 -4.12 -1.47 3.67
C THR A 40 -5.17 -1.19 2.60
N ASN A 41 -6.44 -1.53 2.87
CA ASN A 41 -7.54 -1.26 1.94
C ASN A 41 -7.74 0.24 1.70
N PHE A 42 -7.60 1.08 2.72
CA PHE A 42 -7.69 2.53 2.55
C PHE A 42 -6.65 3.06 1.56
N ASN A 43 -5.36 2.72 1.76
CA ASN A 43 -4.30 3.18 0.87
C ASN A 43 -4.46 2.56 -0.54
N TYR A 44 -4.80 1.27 -0.64
CA TYR A 44 -5.05 0.61 -1.92
C TYR A 44 -6.20 1.26 -2.69
N ASN A 45 -7.30 1.60 -2.03
CA ASN A 45 -8.45 2.25 -2.70
C ASN A 45 -8.09 3.61 -3.29
N ILE A 46 -7.14 4.35 -2.71
CA ILE A 46 -6.63 5.59 -3.30
C ILE A 46 -5.86 5.28 -4.59
N VAL A 47 -4.93 4.31 -4.55
CA VAL A 47 -4.17 3.88 -5.73
C VAL A 47 -5.11 3.37 -6.83
N ARG A 48 -6.06 2.50 -6.46
CA ARG A 48 -7.08 1.96 -7.36
C ARG A 48 -7.92 3.07 -7.99
N GLY A 49 -8.31 4.10 -7.24
CA GLY A 49 -9.06 5.23 -7.79
C GLY A 49 -8.33 5.95 -8.93
N TYR A 50 -7.02 6.13 -8.81
CA TYR A 50 -6.20 6.70 -9.88
C TYR A 50 -6.02 5.72 -11.05
N LEU A 51 -5.86 4.44 -10.76
CA LEU A 51 -5.72 3.38 -11.76
C LEU A 51 -6.99 3.24 -12.61
N ASP A 52 -8.16 3.13 -11.98
CA ASP A 52 -9.47 3.01 -12.62
C ASP A 52 -9.79 4.24 -13.48
N SER A 53 -9.27 5.40 -13.10
CA SER A 53 -9.40 6.65 -13.84
C SER A 53 -8.31 6.87 -14.89
N ALA A 54 -7.46 5.87 -15.15
CA ALA A 54 -6.30 5.93 -16.04
C ALA A 54 -5.34 7.11 -15.78
N GLN A 55 -5.25 7.59 -14.53
CA GLN A 55 -4.39 8.70 -14.12
C GLN A 55 -2.95 8.22 -13.85
N PHE A 56 -2.36 7.53 -14.82
CA PHE A 56 -1.06 6.87 -14.67
C PHE A 56 0.10 7.84 -14.43
N GLU A 57 0.05 9.05 -15.00
CA GLU A 57 1.06 10.08 -14.72
C GLU A 57 1.05 10.52 -13.25
N LEU A 58 -0.12 10.57 -12.61
CA LEU A 58 -0.20 10.88 -11.18
C LEU A 58 0.32 9.71 -10.34
N LEU A 59 0.03 8.46 -10.74
CA LEU A 59 0.61 7.27 -10.09
C LEU A 59 2.14 7.27 -10.20
N LYS A 60 2.70 7.66 -11.36
CA LYS A 60 4.14 7.83 -11.57
C LYS A 60 4.70 8.97 -10.72
N GLN A 61 4.02 10.11 -10.65
CA GLN A 61 4.43 11.26 -9.82
C GLN A 61 4.47 10.90 -8.33
N TYR A 62 3.50 10.12 -7.84
CA TYR A 62 3.40 9.68 -6.45
C TYR A 62 3.96 8.27 -6.23
N ILE A 63 5.02 7.90 -6.94
CA ILE A 63 5.56 6.53 -6.92
C ILE A 63 5.95 6.04 -5.52
N HIS A 64 6.41 6.93 -4.63
CA HIS A 64 6.70 6.55 -3.24
C HIS A 64 5.45 6.09 -2.47
N PHE A 65 4.30 6.75 -2.70
CA PHE A 65 3.04 6.33 -2.10
C PHE A 65 2.53 5.01 -2.71
N VAL A 66 2.69 4.84 -4.03
CA VAL A 66 2.35 3.57 -4.70
C VAL A 66 3.22 2.43 -4.16
N ALA A 67 4.53 2.64 -4.02
CA ALA A 67 5.46 1.66 -3.48
C ALA A 67 5.14 1.32 -2.01
N PHE A 68 4.86 2.31 -1.17
CA PHE A 68 4.40 2.10 0.20
C PHE A 68 3.12 1.25 0.25
N THR A 69 2.15 1.56 -0.61
CA THR A 69 0.88 0.84 -0.64
C THR A 69 1.08 -0.60 -1.11
N SER A 70 1.92 -0.83 -2.13
CA SER A 70 2.31 -2.17 -2.58
C SER A 70 2.97 -2.97 -1.46
N PHE A 71 3.87 -2.34 -0.69
CA PHE A 71 4.51 -2.96 0.46
C PHE A 71 3.48 -3.38 1.52
N LEU A 72 2.51 -2.52 1.86
CA LEU A 72 1.45 -2.87 2.81
C LEU A 72 0.58 -4.04 2.30
N CYS A 73 0.22 -4.04 1.01
CA CYS A 73 -0.54 -5.12 0.41
C CYS A 73 0.23 -6.46 0.47
N GLU A 74 1.53 -6.45 0.17
CA GLU A 74 2.39 -7.64 0.27
C GLU A 74 2.55 -8.12 1.71
N TYR A 75 2.78 -7.20 2.65
CA TYR A 75 2.84 -7.52 4.08
C TYR A 75 1.52 -8.13 4.57
N ALA A 76 0.38 -7.53 4.25
CA ALA A 76 -0.93 -8.02 4.66
C ALA A 76 -1.26 -9.39 4.02
N GLY A 77 -0.92 -9.59 2.74
CA GLY A 77 -1.08 -10.86 2.03
C GLY A 77 -0.22 -11.99 2.64
N THR A 78 1.06 -11.73 2.88
CA THR A 78 1.98 -12.72 3.50
C THR A 78 1.58 -13.10 4.93
N ARG A 79 0.90 -12.20 5.64
CA ARG A 79 0.34 -12.45 6.99
C ARG A 79 -1.08 -13.03 6.97
N GLN A 80 -1.62 -13.36 5.80
CA GLN A 80 -3.00 -13.88 5.62
C GLN A 80 -4.07 -12.96 6.23
N ILE A 81 -3.82 -11.64 6.21
CA ILE A 81 -4.79 -10.61 6.62
C ILE A 81 -5.73 -10.30 5.45
N LEU A 82 -5.26 -10.47 4.22
CA LEU A 82 -6.06 -10.40 3.00
C LEU A 82 -6.42 -11.80 2.54
N GLU A 83 -7.64 -11.96 2.03
CA GLU A 83 -8.04 -13.16 1.30
C GLU A 83 -7.21 -13.27 0.01
N GLU A 84 -6.88 -14.51 -0.38
CA GLU A 84 -6.02 -14.76 -1.53
C GLU A 84 -6.51 -14.12 -2.86
N PRO A 85 -7.82 -14.14 -3.19
CA PRO A 85 -8.32 -13.45 -4.39
C PRO A 85 -8.10 -11.93 -4.35
N ASP A 86 -8.29 -11.31 -3.18
CA ASP A 86 -8.11 -9.87 -3.01
C ASP A 86 -6.64 -9.49 -3.10
N PHE A 87 -5.76 -10.26 -2.45
CA PHE A 87 -4.31 -10.07 -2.55
C PHE A 87 -3.81 -10.16 -4.00
N ASN A 88 -4.23 -11.21 -4.73
CA ASN A 88 -3.85 -11.39 -6.13
C ASN A 88 -4.35 -10.24 -7.01
N SER A 89 -5.59 -9.78 -6.79
CA SER A 89 -6.14 -8.62 -7.49
C SER A 89 -5.33 -7.34 -7.22
N MET A 90 -4.99 -7.08 -5.95
CA MET A 90 -4.15 -5.93 -5.57
C MET A 90 -2.76 -6.00 -6.22
N LEU A 91 -2.10 -7.15 -6.20
CA LEU A 91 -0.79 -7.34 -6.83
C LEU A 91 -0.83 -7.07 -8.34
N GLN A 92 -1.87 -7.54 -9.03
CA GLN A 92 -2.03 -7.28 -10.47
C GLN A 92 -2.14 -5.79 -10.78
N SER A 93 -2.84 -5.03 -9.94
CA SER A 93 -2.89 -3.56 -10.06
C SER A 93 -1.49 -2.92 -9.99
N PHE A 94 -0.64 -3.35 -9.06
CA PHE A 94 0.72 -2.82 -8.95
C PHE A 94 1.62 -3.25 -10.11
N HIS A 95 1.49 -4.48 -10.61
CA HIS A 95 2.19 -4.92 -11.81
C HIS A 95 1.80 -4.06 -13.03
N HIS A 96 0.52 -3.79 -13.21
CA HIS A 96 0.04 -2.95 -14.31
C HIS A 96 0.60 -1.53 -14.23
N ILE A 97 0.66 -0.95 -13.02
CA ILE A 97 1.29 0.37 -12.80
C ILE A 97 2.79 0.33 -13.14
N LEU A 98 3.50 -0.71 -12.69
CA LEU A 98 4.92 -0.87 -12.96
C LEU A 98 5.21 -1.00 -14.47
N GLU A 99 4.41 -1.80 -15.18
CA GLU A 99 4.50 -1.97 -16.63
C GLU A 99 4.35 -0.62 -17.36
N TYR A 100 3.33 0.17 -16.99
CA TYR A 100 3.15 1.51 -17.53
C TYR A 100 4.40 2.39 -17.33
N ILE A 101 4.92 2.44 -16.10
CA ILE A 101 6.07 3.28 -15.75
C ILE A 101 7.34 2.85 -16.52
N GLN A 102 7.54 1.54 -16.70
CA GLN A 102 8.69 1.00 -17.41
C GLN A 102 8.66 1.29 -18.92
N GLN A 103 7.46 1.31 -19.51
CA GLN A 103 7.28 1.59 -20.94
C GLN A 103 7.33 3.09 -21.27
N ASN A 104 7.03 3.96 -20.29
CA ASN A 104 6.95 5.41 -20.46
C ASN A 104 8.03 6.16 -19.65
N LYS A 105 9.30 5.75 -19.82
CA LYS A 105 10.45 6.36 -19.10
C LYS A 105 10.76 7.77 -19.56
#